data_AF-A0A8T4P3M7-F1
#
_entry.id   AF-A0A8T4P3M7-F1
#
_cell.length_a   1.000
_cell.length_b   1.000
_cell.length_c   1.000
_cell.angle_alpha   90.00
_cell.angle_beta   90.00
_cell.angle_gamma   90.00
#
_symmetry.space_group_name_H-M   'P 1'
#
loop_
_entity.id
_entity.type
_entity.pdbx_description
1 polymer ?
#
loop_
_entity_poly.entity_id
_entity_poly.type
_entity_poly.pdbx_seq_one_letter_code
_entity_poly.pdbx_strand_id
1 'polypeptide(L)'
;MKKIMVFGVFVLIFLLVVLVGCGKKETATEVKTASTGPTGKAIQPIEKSCEDSDGGINVEKGGKVSGAINGEEYTIYDKCVAGLLVEYYCDGDSYKNENVRCKVGKCLGGACRDI
;
A
#
# COMPACT_ATOMS: atom_id res chain seq x y z
N MET A 1 -7.90 -26.58 46.35
CA MET A 1 -9.10 -26.40 45.52
C MET A 1 -9.43 -24.90 45.32
N LYS A 2 -8.52 -24.11 44.73
CA LYS A 2 -8.68 -22.65 44.50
C LYS A 2 -8.21 -22.16 43.13
N LYS A 3 -7.63 -23.03 42.30
CA LYS A 3 -7.06 -22.67 40.99
C LYS A 3 -8.05 -22.78 39.82
N ILE A 4 -9.15 -23.52 39.99
CA ILE A 4 -10.16 -23.76 38.93
C ILE A 4 -11.09 -22.55 38.77
N MET A 5 -11.40 -21.84 39.86
CA MET A 5 -12.31 -20.69 39.85
C MET A 5 -11.73 -19.46 39.13
N VAL A 6 -10.40 -19.30 39.13
CA VAL A 6 -9.72 -18.19 38.42
C VAL A 6 -9.75 -18.42 36.91
N PHE A 7 -9.53 -19.67 36.47
CA PHE A 7 -9.50 -20.01 35.04
C PHE A 7 -10.88 -19.79 34.37
N GLY A 8 -11.97 -20.13 35.08
CA GLY A 8 -13.33 -19.90 34.59
C GLY A 8 -13.69 -18.41 34.42
N VAL A 9 -13.20 -17.54 35.31
CA VAL A 9 -13.42 -16.09 35.23
C VAL A 9 -12.64 -15.47 34.06
N PHE A 10 -11.40 -15.92 33.82
CA PHE A 10 -10.61 -15.45 32.67
C PHE A 10 -11.20 -15.87 31.32
N VAL A 11 -11.73 -17.10 31.20
CA VAL A 11 -12.41 -17.57 29.98
C VAL A 11 -13.71 -16.79 29.74
N LEU A 12 -14.49 -16.48 30.79
CA LEU A 12 -15.71 -15.70 30.67
C LEU A 12 -15.43 -14.24 30.26
N ILE A 13 -14.38 -13.63 30.80
CA ILE A 13 -13.95 -12.26 30.44
C ILE A 13 -13.45 -12.21 28.99
N PHE A 14 -12.67 -13.20 28.55
CA PHE A 14 -12.23 -13.28 27.15
C PHE A 14 -13.41 -13.46 26.18
N LEU A 15 -14.41 -14.29 26.52
CA LEU A 15 -15.65 -14.45 25.74
C LEU A 15 -16.43 -13.14 25.63
N LEU A 16 -16.51 -12.35 26.71
CA LEU A 16 -17.17 -11.04 26.69
C LEU A 16 -16.41 -10.00 25.85
N VAL A 17 -15.08 -10.02 25.85
CA VAL A 17 -14.26 -9.11 25.01
C VAL A 17 -14.42 -9.43 23.52
N VAL A 18 -14.53 -10.70 23.14
CA VAL A 18 -14.75 -11.12 21.74
C VAL A 18 -16.15 -10.73 21.23
N LEU A 19 -17.18 -10.74 22.08
CA LEU A 19 -18.54 -10.34 21.70
C LEU A 19 -18.74 -8.81 21.58
N VAL A 20 -17.86 -8.00 22.17
CA VAL A 20 -17.93 -6.51 22.11
C VAL A 20 -17.11 -5.92 20.95
N GLY A 21 -16.50 -6.78 20.11
CA GLY A 21 -15.75 -6.39 18.91
C GLY A 21 -16.61 -5.83 17.77
N CYS A 22 -17.24 -4.67 17.97
CA CYS A 22 -17.69 -3.81 16.87
C CYS A 22 -16.47 -3.08 16.29
N GLY A 23 -15.70 -3.80 15.47
CA GLY A 23 -14.66 -3.21 14.62
C GLY A 23 -15.33 -2.41 13.51
N LYS A 24 -15.19 -1.08 13.57
CA LYS A 24 -15.64 -0.10 12.58
C LYS A 24 -15.30 -0.60 11.17
N LYS A 25 -16.33 -0.84 10.35
CA LYS A 25 -16.14 -0.89 8.90
C LYS A 25 -15.80 0.52 8.44
N GLU A 26 -14.66 0.67 7.80
CA GLU A 26 -14.27 1.89 7.11
C GLU A 26 -15.41 2.26 6.17
N THR A 27 -16.01 3.41 6.46
CA THR A 27 -16.98 4.04 5.60
C THR A 27 -16.22 4.49 4.36
N ALA A 28 -16.14 3.63 3.34
CA ALA A 28 -15.94 4.08 1.98
C ALA A 28 -17.08 5.08 1.72
N THR A 29 -16.75 6.36 1.78
CA THR A 29 -17.65 7.44 1.42
C THR A 29 -17.81 7.33 -0.09
N GLU A 30 -18.77 6.54 -0.55
CA GLU A 30 -19.25 6.62 -1.91
C GLU A 30 -19.90 8.00 -2.03
N VAL A 31 -19.14 8.96 -2.57
CA VAL A 31 -19.70 10.24 -3.01
C VAL A 31 -20.63 9.91 -4.17
N LYS A 32 -21.88 9.55 -3.88
CA LYS A 32 -22.97 9.53 -4.85
C LYS A 32 -23.29 10.98 -5.23
N THR A 33 -22.46 11.54 -6.09
CA THR A 33 -22.81 12.75 -6.84
C THR A 33 -23.87 12.34 -7.85
N ALA A 34 -25.13 12.61 -7.50
CA ALA A 34 -26.23 12.61 -8.44
C ALA A 34 -25.97 13.71 -9.49
N SER A 35 -25.37 13.34 -10.62
CA SER A 35 -25.22 14.20 -11.79
C SER A 35 -26.48 14.06 -12.66
N THR A 36 -27.49 14.88 -12.36
CA THR A 36 -28.62 15.13 -13.26
C THR A 36 -28.33 16.38 -14.07
N GLY A 37 -27.85 16.19 -15.30
CA GLY A 37 -27.71 17.27 -16.29
C GLY A 37 -27.05 16.76 -17.57
N PRO A 38 -27.72 16.80 -18.74
CA PRO A 38 -27.11 16.46 -20.01
C PRO A 38 -26.26 17.64 -20.50
N THR A 39 -25.17 17.33 -21.20
CA THR A 39 -24.16 18.24 -21.80
C THR A 39 -23.11 18.79 -20.82
N GLY A 40 -22.11 17.97 -20.52
CA GLY A 40 -20.88 18.39 -19.84
C GLY A 40 -20.12 17.16 -19.37
N LYS A 41 -18.94 16.89 -19.95
CA LYS A 41 -18.08 15.77 -19.53
C LYS A 41 -17.78 15.96 -18.04
N ALA A 42 -18.40 15.14 -17.19
CA ALA A 42 -18.17 15.17 -15.75
C ALA A 42 -16.68 14.93 -15.51
N ILE A 43 -15.98 15.94 -14.99
CA ILE A 43 -14.62 15.80 -14.50
C ILE A 43 -14.75 15.01 -13.19
N GLN A 44 -14.65 13.69 -13.29
CA GLN A 44 -14.60 12.87 -12.09
C GLN A 44 -13.27 13.15 -11.37
N PRO A 45 -13.29 13.32 -10.04
CA PRO A 45 -12.06 13.44 -9.28
C PRO A 45 -11.22 12.16 -9.51
N ILE A 46 -9.95 12.32 -9.86
CA ILE A 46 -9.03 11.19 -9.95
C ILE A 46 -8.70 10.78 -8.52
N GLU A 47 -9.16 9.60 -8.13
CA GLU A 47 -8.95 9.07 -6.79
C GLU A 47 -7.47 8.76 -6.55
N LYS A 48 -7.04 8.93 -5.29
CA LYS A 48 -5.67 8.60 -4.89
C LYS A 48 -5.41 7.12 -5.13
N SER A 49 -4.29 6.81 -5.78
CA SER A 49 -3.96 5.43 -6.17
C SER A 49 -2.45 5.22 -6.31
N CYS A 50 -2.04 3.95 -6.19
CA CYS A 50 -0.68 3.50 -6.45
C CYS A 50 -0.73 2.08 -7.02
N GLU A 51 -0.05 1.87 -8.14
CA GLU A 51 0.18 0.59 -8.80
C GLU A 51 1.69 0.38 -8.94
N ASP A 52 2.15 -0.80 -8.59
CA ASP A 52 3.55 -1.22 -8.60
C ASP A 52 3.72 -2.36 -9.62
N SER A 53 4.63 -2.19 -10.58
CA SER A 53 4.77 -3.11 -11.72
C SER A 53 5.61 -4.37 -11.45
N ASP A 54 6.29 -4.43 -10.31
CA ASP A 54 7.21 -5.53 -9.94
C ASP A 54 6.89 -6.16 -8.58
N GLY A 55 5.95 -5.57 -7.84
CA GLY A 55 5.22 -6.22 -6.75
C GLY A 55 5.82 -5.96 -5.36
N GLY A 56 6.25 -4.73 -5.10
CA GLY A 56 6.79 -4.29 -3.82
C GLY A 56 8.27 -3.97 -3.96
N ILE A 57 9.08 -4.44 -3.01
CA ILE A 57 10.54 -4.27 -3.08
C ILE A 57 11.12 -5.46 -3.83
N ASN A 58 11.31 -5.33 -5.15
CA ASN A 58 11.81 -6.36 -6.06
C ASN A 58 13.12 -5.95 -6.76
N VAL A 59 14.21 -6.07 -6.02
CA VAL A 59 15.55 -5.62 -6.43
C VAL A 59 16.11 -6.29 -7.70
N GLU A 60 15.55 -7.40 -8.16
CA GLU A 60 16.03 -8.17 -9.31
C GLU A 60 15.32 -7.80 -10.62
N LYS A 61 14.20 -7.08 -10.54
CA LYS A 61 13.36 -6.70 -11.67
C LYS A 61 13.09 -5.20 -11.60
N GLY A 62 13.67 -4.45 -12.53
CA GLY A 62 13.36 -3.04 -12.62
C GLY A 62 11.91 -2.82 -13.02
N GLY A 63 11.27 -1.86 -12.37
CA GLY A 63 9.92 -1.47 -12.65
C GLY A 63 9.68 0.00 -12.32
N LYS A 64 8.47 0.24 -11.81
CA LYS A 64 7.89 1.57 -11.64
C LYS A 64 6.68 1.51 -10.72
N VAL A 65 6.42 2.65 -10.10
CA VAL A 65 5.13 2.98 -9.49
C VAL A 65 4.38 3.99 -10.37
N SER A 66 3.07 3.83 -10.49
CA SER A 66 2.18 4.78 -11.17
C SER A 66 0.86 4.92 -10.43
N GLY A 67 0.19 6.06 -10.55
CA GLY A 67 -1.10 6.27 -9.89
C GLY A 67 -1.49 7.74 -9.92
N ALA A 68 -2.27 8.17 -8.94
CA ALA A 68 -2.65 9.56 -8.80
C ALA A 68 -2.57 10.05 -7.35
N ILE A 69 -2.22 11.33 -7.18
CA ILE A 69 -2.22 12.02 -5.88
C ILE A 69 -2.70 13.46 -6.09
N ASN A 70 -3.61 13.93 -5.24
CA ASN A 70 -4.20 15.27 -5.34
C ASN A 70 -4.82 15.58 -6.73
N GLY A 71 -5.35 14.56 -7.42
CA GLY A 71 -5.94 14.70 -8.75
C GLY A 71 -4.93 14.76 -9.90
N GLU A 72 -3.64 14.56 -9.64
CA GLU A 72 -2.58 14.53 -10.64
C GLU A 72 -2.01 13.11 -10.78
N GLU A 73 -1.86 12.64 -12.02
CA GLU A 73 -1.25 11.35 -12.32
C GLU A 73 0.28 11.42 -12.16
N TYR A 74 0.89 10.33 -11.69
CA TYR A 74 2.34 10.22 -11.59
C TYR A 74 2.84 8.88 -12.15
N THR A 75 4.11 8.86 -12.53
CA THR A 75 4.85 7.64 -12.84
C THR A 75 6.31 7.84 -12.43
N ILE A 76 6.86 6.91 -11.65
CA ILE A 76 8.22 6.98 -11.13
C ILE A 76 8.87 5.62 -11.33
N TYR A 77 10.02 5.60 -12.00
CA TYR A 77 10.79 4.39 -12.30
C TYR A 77 11.85 4.13 -11.23
N ASP A 78 12.14 2.85 -11.03
CA ASP A 78 13.34 2.44 -10.32
C ASP A 78 14.58 2.92 -11.09
N LYS A 79 15.60 3.29 -10.32
CA LYS A 79 16.78 3.92 -10.92
C LYS A 79 18.03 3.67 -10.11
N CYS A 80 19.14 3.68 -10.80
CA CYS A 80 20.45 3.57 -10.17
C CYS A 80 21.01 4.97 -9.89
N VAL A 81 21.25 5.30 -8.62
CA VAL A 81 21.85 6.57 -8.19
C VAL A 81 23.09 6.28 -7.38
N ALA A 82 24.24 6.77 -7.85
CA ALA A 82 25.55 6.56 -7.20
C ALA A 82 25.84 5.08 -6.86
N GLY A 83 25.42 4.15 -7.73
CA GLY A 83 25.62 2.71 -7.56
C GLY A 83 24.66 2.01 -6.59
N LEU A 84 23.72 2.75 -5.98
CA LEU A 84 22.60 2.20 -5.23
C LEU A 84 21.37 2.09 -6.14
N LEU A 85 20.56 1.06 -5.92
CA LEU A 85 19.22 0.97 -6.47
C LEU A 85 18.29 1.83 -5.60
N VAL A 86 17.62 2.79 -6.23
CA VAL A 86 16.47 3.48 -5.65
C VAL A 86 15.25 2.73 -6.13
N GLU A 87 14.73 1.87 -5.24
CA GLU A 87 13.53 1.06 -5.46
C GLU A 87 12.30 1.88 -5.07
N TYR A 88 11.34 2.03 -5.97
CA TYR A 88 10.04 2.62 -5.69
C TYR A 88 8.99 1.52 -5.60
N TYR A 89 8.14 1.59 -4.57
CA TYR A 89 7.10 0.58 -4.33
C TYR A 89 5.83 1.22 -3.76
N CYS A 90 4.70 0.52 -3.87
CA CYS A 90 3.45 0.97 -3.27
C CYS A 90 3.29 0.45 -1.82
N ASP A 91 2.91 1.35 -0.91
CA ASP A 91 2.44 1.03 0.44
C ASP A 91 1.01 1.58 0.60
N GLY A 92 0.02 0.72 0.31
CA GLY A 92 -1.35 1.14 0.06
C GLY A 92 -1.44 2.06 -1.16
N ASP A 93 -2.21 3.15 -1.07
CA ASP A 93 -2.39 4.11 -2.17
C ASP A 93 -1.27 5.16 -2.28
N SER A 94 -0.15 4.96 -1.58
CA SER A 94 0.99 5.90 -1.59
C SER A 94 2.25 5.18 -2.03
N TYR A 95 3.05 5.82 -2.87
CA TYR A 95 4.38 5.29 -3.18
C TYR A 95 5.37 5.61 -2.06
N LYS A 96 6.38 4.76 -1.91
CA LYS A 96 7.57 4.91 -1.07
C LYS A 96 8.81 4.57 -1.88
N ASN A 97 9.98 4.78 -1.28
CA ASN A 97 11.22 4.33 -1.87
C ASN A 97 12.23 3.83 -0.83
N GLU A 98 13.13 2.95 -1.29
CA GLU A 98 14.27 2.45 -0.52
C GLU A 98 15.57 2.53 -1.32
N ASN A 99 16.67 2.80 -0.62
CA ASN A 99 18.00 2.78 -1.21
C ASN A 99 18.66 1.43 -0.90
N VAL A 100 18.76 0.58 -1.91
CA VAL A 100 19.29 -0.77 -1.78
C VAL A 100 20.69 -0.86 -2.39
N ARG A 101 21.61 -1.49 -1.65
CA ARG A 101 22.90 -1.91 -2.20
C ARG A 101 22.76 -3.34 -2.72
N CYS A 102 23.12 -3.55 -4.00
CA CYS A 102 23.11 -4.89 -4.60
C CYS A 102 24.07 -5.81 -3.82
N LYS A 103 23.55 -6.95 -3.35
CA LYS A 103 24.34 -7.97 -2.64
C LYS A 103 25.37 -8.63 -3.55
N VAL A 104 24.98 -8.82 -4.81
CA VAL A 104 25.80 -9.38 -5.89
C VAL A 104 25.64 -8.46 -7.10
N GLY A 105 26.72 -8.28 -7.86
CA GLY A 105 26.70 -7.48 -9.09
C GLY A 105 26.60 -5.97 -8.87
N LYS A 106 25.95 -5.27 -9.82
CA LYS A 106 25.77 -3.79 -9.78
C LYS A 106 24.35 -3.41 -10.14
N CYS A 107 23.95 -2.20 -9.72
CA CYS A 107 22.70 -1.62 -10.19
C CYS A 107 22.84 -1.22 -11.66
N LEU A 108 21.97 -1.77 -12.51
CA LEU A 108 21.88 -1.45 -13.92
C LEU A 108 20.41 -1.47 -14.36
N GLY A 109 19.96 -0.38 -15.00
CA GLY A 109 18.61 -0.30 -15.56
C GLY A 109 17.48 -0.41 -14.53
N GLY A 110 17.69 0.13 -13.32
CA GLY A 110 16.70 0.05 -12.24
C GLY A 110 16.60 -1.32 -11.57
N ALA A 111 17.62 -2.18 -11.70
CA ALA A 111 17.66 -3.48 -11.04
C ALA A 111 19.08 -3.85 -10.62
N CYS A 112 19.22 -4.73 -9.64
CA CYS A 112 20.47 -5.43 -9.36
C CYS A 112 20.69 -6.54 -10.39
N ARG A 113 21.84 -6.50 -11.06
CA ARG A 113 22.24 -7.48 -12.08
C ARG A 113 23.61 -8.03 -11.76
N ASP A 114 23.75 -9.35 -11.87
CA ASP A 114 25.05 -10.00 -11.90
C ASP A 114 25.69 -9.77 -13.27
N ILE A 115 26.89 -9.17 -13.28
CA ILE A 115 27.58 -8.69 -14.49
C ILE A 115 29.07 -8.98 -14.42
#